data_AF-A0A1H5YX03-F1
#
_entry.id   AF-A0A1H5YX03-F1
#
_cell.length_a   1.000
_cell.length_b   1.000
_cell.length_c   1.000
_cell.angle_alpha   90.00
_cell.angle_beta   90.00
_cell.angle_gamma   90.00
#
_symmetry.space_group_name_H-M   'P 1'
#
loop_
_entity.id
_entity.type
_entity.pdbx_description
1 polymer ?
#
loop_
_entity_poly.entity_id
_entity_poly.type
_entity_poly.pdbx_seq_one_letter_code
_entity_poly.pdbx_strand_id
1 'polypeptide(L)'
;MGGCATIGQSMINAKSGGRTRIAGIAAGLFPLIFIVYAAPVIELSPLATPVGVMFMVVIGIFARNSLSIPRPVPRTDAFAIVLITAVTVMADLATAEVVGLIVSVPAHAWNNARRIDAETYKTEDGTRVCRIRGPRFFGATDGFA
;
A
#
# COMPACT_ATOMS: atom_id res chain seq x y z
N MET A 1 18.14 4.41 10.16
CA MET A 1 17.24 4.03 9.06
C MET A 1 16.35 2.90 9.53
N GLY A 2 15.03 2.98 9.31
CA GLY A 2 14.13 1.86 9.55
C GLY A 2 14.28 0.81 8.45
N GLY A 3 14.17 -0.47 8.80
CA GLY A 3 14.11 -1.58 7.84
C GLY A 3 12.67 -2.02 7.62
N CYS A 4 12.30 -2.31 6.37
CA CYS A 4 11.01 -2.90 6.02
C CYS A 4 11.20 -4.17 5.17
N ALA A 5 10.12 -4.92 4.95
CA ALA A 5 10.15 -6.09 4.08
C ALA A 5 10.50 -5.69 2.64
N THR A 6 11.59 -6.24 2.11
CA THR A 6 12.03 -5.94 0.73
C THR A 6 11.36 -6.88 -0.26
N ILE A 7 10.39 -6.38 -1.03
CA ILE A 7 9.57 -7.20 -1.95
C ILE A 7 10.43 -7.88 -3.01
N GLY A 8 11.33 -7.15 -3.67
CA GLY A 8 12.19 -7.70 -4.74
C GLY A 8 13.04 -8.87 -4.28
N GLN A 9 13.76 -8.71 -3.18
CA GLN A 9 14.61 -9.76 -2.61
C GLN A 9 13.78 -10.95 -2.09
N SER A 10 12.61 -10.68 -1.50
CA SER A 10 11.69 -11.72 -1.05
C SER A 10 11.16 -12.57 -2.21
N MET A 11 10.83 -11.94 -3.35
CA MET A 11 10.40 -12.65 -4.56
C MET A 11 11.51 -13.52 -5.14
N ILE A 12 12.74 -13.02 -5.19
CA ILE A 12 13.90 -13.79 -5.65
C ILE A 12 14.12 -15.00 -4.73
N ASN A 13 14.15 -14.77 -3.42
CA ASN A 13 14.33 -15.83 -2.43
C ASN A 13 13.24 -16.91 -2.52
N ALA A 14 11.98 -16.50 -2.69
CA ALA A 14 10.86 -17.43 -2.85
C ALA A 14 10.94 -18.24 -4.16
N LYS A 15 11.35 -17.61 -5.28
CA LYS A 15 11.59 -18.30 -6.56
C LYS A 15 12.76 -19.29 -6.47
N SER A 16 13.77 -18.98 -5.65
CA SER A 16 14.90 -19.87 -5.36
C SER A 16 14.59 -20.97 -4.34
N GLY A 17 13.33 -21.12 -3.91
CA GLY A 17 12.90 -22.18 -2.98
C GLY A 17 13.08 -21.84 -1.49
N GLY A 18 13.53 -20.64 -1.14
CA GLY A 18 13.69 -20.16 0.24
C GLY A 18 12.36 -19.86 0.91
N ARG A 19 11.74 -20.87 1.53
CA ARG A 19 10.42 -20.76 2.20
C ARG A 19 10.48 -20.79 3.73
N THR A 20 11.64 -21.09 4.30
CA THR A 20 11.83 -21.23 5.76
C THR A 20 12.49 -19.99 6.36
N ARG A 21 12.36 -19.81 7.70
CA ARG A 21 13.00 -18.69 8.42
C ARG A 21 14.53 -18.69 8.33
N ILE A 22 15.13 -19.86 8.10
CA ILE A 22 16.57 -20.05 7.92
C ILE A 22 17.06 -19.27 6.68
N ALA A 23 16.25 -19.17 5.62
CA ALA A 23 16.60 -18.39 4.43
C ALA A 23 16.78 -16.90 4.76
N GLY A 24 15.94 -16.34 5.64
CA GLY A 24 16.09 -14.96 6.10
C GLY A 24 17.34 -14.76 6.96
N ILE A 25 17.66 -15.71 7.84
CA ILE A 25 18.88 -15.68 8.66
C ILE A 25 20.12 -15.72 7.75
N ALA A 26 20.15 -16.64 6.77
CA ALA A 26 21.22 -16.74 5.79
C ALA A 26 21.35 -15.44 4.97
N ALA A 27 20.23 -14.85 4.53
CA ALA A 27 20.22 -13.59 3.79
C ALA A 27 20.75 -12.39 4.59
N GLY A 28 20.76 -12.44 5.92
CA GLY A 28 21.46 -11.46 6.77
C GLY A 28 22.92 -11.81 7.04
N LEU A 29 23.21 -13.09 7.29
CA LEU A 29 24.54 -13.56 7.69
C LEU A 29 25.55 -13.49 6.53
N PHE A 30 25.16 -13.90 5.32
CA PHE A 30 26.07 -13.91 4.17
C PHE A 30 26.55 -12.50 3.78
N PRO A 31 25.67 -11.49 3.61
CA PRO A 31 26.11 -10.12 3.38
C PRO A 31 26.95 -9.57 4.54
N LEU A 32 26.64 -9.90 5.80
CA LEU A 32 27.43 -9.46 6.94
C LEU A 32 28.88 -9.99 6.84
N ILE A 33 29.07 -11.28 6.57
CA ILE A 33 30.39 -11.87 6.34
C ILE A 33 31.07 -11.19 5.15
N PHE A 34 30.35 -10.98 4.05
CA PHE A 34 30.91 -10.34 2.86
C PHE A 34 31.37 -8.90 3.14
N ILE A 35 30.61 -8.13 3.92
CA ILE A 35 31.00 -6.76 4.28
C ILE A 35 32.25 -6.77 5.16
N VAL A 36 32.36 -7.68 6.13
CA VAL A 36 33.51 -7.73 7.06
C VAL A 36 34.80 -8.16 6.34
N TYR A 37 34.74 -9.15 5.45
CA TYR A 37 35.93 -9.73 4.83
C TYR A 37 36.23 -9.21 3.42
N ALA A 38 35.21 -8.83 2.65
CA ALA A 38 35.35 -8.33 1.28
C ALA A 38 35.28 -6.79 1.17
N ALA A 39 35.26 -6.06 2.29
CA ALA A 39 35.40 -4.60 2.33
C ALA A 39 36.44 -4.02 1.34
N PRO A 40 37.71 -4.50 1.30
CA PRO A 40 38.72 -3.92 0.40
C PRO A 40 38.40 -4.11 -1.08
N VAL A 41 37.60 -5.13 -1.43
CA VAL A 41 37.15 -5.37 -2.81
C VAL A 41 35.98 -4.45 -3.15
N ILE A 42 35.10 -4.17 -2.19
CA ILE A 42 33.93 -3.29 -2.36
C ILE A 42 34.37 -1.84 -2.59
N GLU A 43 35.44 -1.39 -1.93
CA GLU A 43 35.99 -0.03 -2.08
C GLU A 43 36.55 0.26 -3.48
N LEU A 44 36.91 -0.77 -4.24
CA LEU A 44 37.37 -0.65 -5.63
C LEU A 44 36.21 -0.42 -6.61
N SER A 45 34.96 -0.57 -6.18
CA SER A 45 33.79 -0.47 -7.05
C SER A 45 33.56 0.99 -7.49
N PRO A 46 33.55 1.29 -8.80
CA PRO A 46 33.24 2.62 -9.29
C PRO A 46 31.84 3.06 -8.84
N LEU A 47 31.69 4.35 -8.51
CA LEU A 47 30.40 4.95 -8.12
C LEU A 47 29.30 4.75 -9.18
N ALA A 48 29.68 4.54 -10.44
CA ALA A 48 28.75 4.25 -11.53
C ALA A 48 27.98 2.93 -11.33
N THR A 49 28.59 1.93 -10.67
CA THR A 49 27.98 0.60 -10.48
C THR A 49 26.70 0.66 -9.63
N PRO A 50 26.70 1.19 -8.38
CA PRO A 50 25.47 1.27 -7.58
C PRO A 50 24.44 2.21 -8.19
N VAL A 51 24.85 3.29 -8.87
CA VAL A 51 23.93 4.19 -9.58
C VAL A 51 23.17 3.43 -10.68
N GLY A 52 23.86 2.62 -11.49
CA GLY A 52 23.23 1.79 -12.50
C GLY A 52 22.23 0.79 -11.92
N VAL A 53 22.57 0.17 -10.78
CA VAL A 53 21.64 -0.73 -10.07
C VAL A 53 20.39 0.01 -9.61
N MET A 54 20.52 1.24 -9.09
CA MET A 54 19.37 2.05 -8.68
C MET A 54 18.46 2.41 -9.86
N PHE A 55 19.01 2.73 -11.03
CA PHE A 55 18.20 2.93 -12.24
C PHE A 55 17.38 1.69 -12.61
N MET A 56 17.98 0.50 -12.58
CA MET A 56 17.27 -0.75 -12.85
C MET A 56 16.14 -1.00 -11.84
N VAL A 57 16.38 -0.70 -10.56
CA VAL A 57 15.37 -0.82 -9.51
C VAL A 57 14.21 0.16 -9.73
N VAL A 58 14.49 1.42 -10.07
CA VAL A 58 13.46 2.43 -10.36
C VAL A 58 12.58 1.98 -11.53
N ILE A 59 13.17 1.46 -12.61
CA ILE A 59 12.43 0.92 -13.75
C ILE A 59 11.56 -0.27 -13.32
N GLY A 60 12.04 -1.12 -12.42
CA GLY A 60 11.29 -2.25 -11.87
C GLY A 60 10.13 -1.85 -10.96
N ILE A 61 10.25 -0.73 -10.24
CA ILE A 61 9.19 -0.19 -9.37
C ILE A 61 8.09 0.49 -10.20
N PHE A 62 8.46 1.15 -11.30
CA PHE A 62 7.50 1.72 -12.25
C PHE A 62 6.67 0.60 -12.90
N ALA A 63 5.54 0.30 -12.27
CA ALA A 63 4.54 -0.60 -12.82
C ALA A 63 3.95 0.04 -14.09
N ARG A 64 4.54 -0.26 -15.24
CA ARG A 64 4.03 0.15 -16.56
C ARG A 64 2.56 -0.29 -16.77
N ASN A 65 2.12 -1.28 -15.99
CA ASN A 65 0.74 -1.78 -15.94
C ASN A 65 -0.22 -0.93 -15.10
N SER A 66 0.26 -0.02 -14.25
CA SER A 66 -0.57 0.90 -13.45
C SER A 66 -1.27 1.96 -14.32
N LEU A 67 -0.70 2.27 -15.49
CA LEU A 67 -1.34 3.16 -16.48
C LEU A 67 -2.39 2.43 -17.33
N SER A 68 -2.35 1.10 -17.35
CA SER A 68 -3.24 0.24 -18.14
C SER A 68 -4.18 -0.58 -17.24
N ILE A 69 -4.75 0.07 -16.21
CA ILE A 69 -5.73 -0.58 -15.34
C ILE A 69 -7.04 -0.76 -16.12
N PRO A 70 -7.51 -2.00 -16.36
CA PRO A 70 -8.71 -2.25 -17.16
C PRO A 70 -10.03 -1.94 -16.44
N ARG A 71 -9.97 -1.48 -15.18
CA ARG A 71 -11.14 -1.10 -14.37
C ARG A 71 -11.05 0.37 -13.96
N PRO A 72 -12.15 1.14 -14.06
CA PRO A 72 -12.16 2.52 -13.58
C PRO A 72 -11.93 2.52 -12.06
N VAL A 73 -10.84 3.14 -11.63
CA VAL A 73 -10.56 3.41 -10.22
C VAL A 73 -11.60 4.44 -9.73
N PRO A 74 -12.17 4.30 -8.53
CA PRO A 74 -13.04 5.31 -7.95
C PRO A 74 -12.38 6.70 -8.03
N ARG A 75 -13.14 7.74 -8.38
CA ARG A 75 -12.60 9.09 -8.59
C ARG A 75 -11.86 9.64 -7.37
N THR A 76 -12.32 9.29 -6.16
CA THR A 76 -11.69 9.64 -4.88
C THR A 76 -10.28 9.07 -4.76
N ASP A 77 -10.11 7.80 -5.15
CA ASP A 77 -8.86 7.08 -4.98
C ASP A 77 -7.86 7.52 -6.05
N ALA A 78 -8.32 7.79 -7.28
CA ALA A 78 -7.51 8.38 -8.33
C ALA A 78 -6.99 9.77 -7.96
N PHE A 79 -7.85 10.62 -7.36
CA PHE A 79 -7.44 11.93 -6.86
C PHE A 79 -6.38 11.81 -5.77
N ALA A 80 -6.57 10.90 -4.80
CA ALA A 80 -5.61 10.67 -3.73
C ALA A 80 -4.24 10.24 -4.27
N ILE A 81 -4.20 9.33 -5.27
CA ILE A 81 -2.94 8.89 -5.89
C ILE A 81 -2.18 10.07 -6.52
N VAL A 82 -2.87 10.91 -7.30
CA VAL A 82 -2.25 12.07 -7.95
C VAL A 82 -1.76 13.08 -6.91
N LEU A 83 -2.58 13.36 -5.89
CA LEU A 83 -2.23 14.27 -4.81
C LEU A 83 -0.97 13.81 -4.04
N ILE A 84 -0.94 12.54 -3.60
CA ILE A 84 0.20 11.97 -2.88
C ILE A 84 1.45 12.01 -3.74
N THR A 85 1.34 11.69 -5.04
CA THR A 85 2.47 11.73 -5.97
C THR A 85 3.02 13.15 -6.11
N ALA A 86 2.15 14.15 -6.28
CA ALA A 86 2.56 15.55 -6.39
C ALA A 86 3.24 16.05 -5.11
N VAL A 87 2.68 15.74 -3.93
CA VAL A 87 3.26 16.13 -2.64
C VAL A 87 4.61 15.46 -2.41
N THR A 88 4.76 14.18 -2.78
CA THR A 88 6.03 13.44 -2.67
C THR A 88 7.16 14.13 -3.46
N VAL A 89 6.85 14.70 -4.63
CA VAL A 89 7.84 15.37 -5.49
C VAL A 89 8.19 16.77 -4.99
N MET A 90 7.23 17.50 -4.41
CA MET A 90 7.44 18.89 -3.98
C MET A 90 7.98 19.03 -2.56
N ALA A 91 7.63 18.11 -1.66
CA ALA A 91 8.01 18.14 -0.26
C ALA A 91 8.88 16.91 0.08
N ASP A 92 8.25 15.86 0.61
CA ASP A 92 8.91 14.64 1.02
C ASP A 92 7.89 13.47 1.13
N LEU A 93 8.42 12.25 1.24
CA LEU A 93 7.60 11.04 1.31
C LEU A 93 6.75 10.94 2.58
N ALA A 94 7.25 11.43 3.72
CA ALA A 94 6.55 11.34 5.00
C ALA A 94 5.37 12.32 5.05
N THR A 95 5.57 13.56 4.59
CA THR A 95 4.50 14.55 4.44
C THR A 95 3.43 14.05 3.47
N ALA A 96 3.84 13.41 2.36
CA ALA A 96 2.90 12.84 1.40
C ALA A 96 2.04 11.71 1.99
N GLU A 97 2.62 10.84 2.81
CA GLU A 97 1.89 9.76 3.50
C GLU A 97 0.84 10.32 4.47
N VAL A 98 1.19 11.35 5.24
CA VAL A 98 0.27 12.01 6.18
C VAL A 98 -0.90 12.67 5.44
N VAL A 99 -0.62 13.44 4.38
CA VAL A 99 -1.66 14.07 3.56
C VAL A 99 -2.55 13.02 2.90
N GLY A 100 -1.95 11.95 2.38
CA GLY A 100 -2.69 10.83 1.79
C GLY A 100 -3.65 10.17 2.77
N LEU A 101 -3.22 9.94 4.01
CA LEU A 101 -4.04 9.38 5.07
C LEU A 101 -5.22 10.29 5.42
N ILE A 102 -4.97 11.59 5.59
CA ILE A 102 -6.00 12.59 5.95
C ILE A 102 -7.09 12.68 4.87
N VAL A 103 -6.73 12.54 3.60
CA VAL A 103 -7.71 12.57 2.50
C VAL A 103 -8.45 11.23 2.36
N SER A 104 -7.75 10.11 2.46
CA SER A 104 -8.31 8.79 2.18
C SER A 104 -9.28 8.30 3.26
N VAL A 105 -8.99 8.54 4.54
CA VAL A 105 -9.80 8.04 5.66
C VAL A 105 -11.23 8.61 5.65
N PRO A 106 -11.44 9.94 5.56
CA PRO A 106 -12.78 10.51 5.51
C PRO A 106 -13.51 10.18 4.20
N ALA A 107 -12.81 10.18 3.06
CA ALA A 107 -13.40 9.82 1.78
C ALA A 107 -13.97 8.38 1.81
N HIS A 108 -13.23 7.45 2.42
CA HIS A 108 -13.67 6.08 2.59
C HIS A 108 -14.85 5.98 3.59
N ALA A 109 -14.78 6.69 4.72
CA ALA A 109 -15.86 6.72 5.70
C ALA A 109 -17.17 7.26 5.10
N TRP A 110 -17.10 8.33 4.30
CA TRP A 110 -18.26 8.91 3.62
C TRP A 110 -18.89 7.98 2.60
N ASN A 111 -18.06 7.30 1.79
CA ASN A 111 -18.55 6.34 0.80
C ASN A 111 -19.21 5.12 1.45
N ASN A 112 -18.72 4.69 2.62
CA ASN A 112 -19.31 3.61 3.39
C ASN A 112 -20.60 4.03 4.12
N ALA A 113 -20.68 5.27 4.63
CA ALA A 113 -21.88 5.80 5.28
C ALA A 113 -23.08 5.83 4.32
N ARG A 114 -22.84 6.09 3.02
CA ARG A 114 -23.88 6.11 1.98
C ARG A 114 -24.43 4.73 1.59
N ARG A 115 -23.88 3.63 2.11
CA ARG A 115 -24.32 2.25 1.79
C ARG A 115 -25.28 1.66 2.83
N ILE A 116 -26.05 2.51 3.50
CA ILE A 116 -27.05 2.09 4.49
C ILE A 116 -28.41 2.04 3.79
N ASP A 117 -29.07 0.90 3.91
CA ASP A 117 -30.37 0.64 3.30
C ASP A 117 -31.35 0.10 4.36
N ALA A 118 -32.61 0.49 4.27
CA ALA A 118 -33.64 0.13 5.25
C ALA A 118 -34.82 -0.55 4.55
N GLU A 119 -34.90 -1.88 4.69
CA GLU A 119 -36.03 -2.66 4.18
C GLU A 119 -37.17 -2.62 5.20
N THR A 120 -38.33 -2.08 4.84
CA THR A 120 -39.53 -2.14 5.68
C THR A 120 -40.53 -3.15 5.11
N TYR A 121 -41.01 -4.07 5.96
CA TYR A 121 -42.10 -4.98 5.62
C TYR A 121 -43.14 -5.00 6.74
N LYS A 122 -44.40 -5.29 6.38
CA LYS A 122 -45.50 -5.46 7.32
C LYS A 122 -45.75 -6.95 7.56
N THR A 123 -45.79 -7.36 8.81
CA THR A 123 -46.22 -8.71 9.22
C THR A 123 -47.75 -8.80 9.18
N GLU A 124 -48.30 -10.02 9.06
CA GLU A 124 -49.75 -10.28 9.05
C GLU A 124 -50.49 -9.71 10.27
N ASP A 125 -49.81 -9.56 11.42
CA ASP A 125 -50.31 -8.93 12.64
C ASP A 125 -50.34 -7.39 12.62
N GLY A 126 -50.14 -6.76 11.46
CA GLY A 126 -50.15 -5.29 11.31
C GLY A 126 -48.90 -4.58 11.86
N THR A 127 -47.93 -5.32 12.39
CA THR A 127 -46.67 -4.77 12.93
C THR A 127 -45.71 -4.40 11.79
N ARG A 128 -45.17 -3.18 11.80
CA ARG A 128 -44.12 -2.75 10.86
C ARG A 128 -42.76 -3.22 11.38
N VAL A 129 -42.05 -4.00 10.58
CA VAL A 129 -40.67 -4.42 10.87
C VAL A 129 -39.73 -3.67 9.93
N CYS A 130 -38.77 -2.95 10.51
CA CYS A 130 -37.73 -2.22 9.78
C CYS A 130 -36.39 -2.95 9.91
N ARG A 131 -35.88 -3.48 8.80
CA ARG A 131 -34.62 -4.21 8.71
C ARG A 131 -33.54 -3.33 8.07
N ILE A 132 -32.67 -2.81 8.93
CA ILE A 132 -31.52 -2.00 8.52
C ILE A 132 -30.38 -2.91 8.06
N ARG A 133 -29.90 -2.71 6.82
CA ARG A 133 -28.69 -3.30 6.25
C ARG A 133 -27.63 -2.23 6.03
N GLY A 134 -26.41 -2.49 6.50
CA GLY A 134 -25.27 -1.59 6.32
C GLY A 134 -24.38 -1.46 7.57
N PRO A 135 -23.20 -0.84 7.42
CA PRO A 135 -22.28 -0.59 8.53
C PRO A 135 -22.86 0.43 9.51
N ARG A 136 -22.75 0.16 10.82
CA ARG A 136 -23.28 1.03 11.89
C ARG A 136 -22.13 1.71 12.63
N PHE A 137 -21.95 3.01 12.40
CA PHE A 137 -20.95 3.83 13.09
C PHE A 137 -21.44 5.29 13.20
N PHE A 138 -20.83 6.06 14.11
CA PHE A 138 -21.27 7.43 14.45
C PHE A 138 -21.35 8.38 13.25
N GLY A 139 -20.50 8.21 12.24
CA GLY A 139 -20.49 9.05 11.05
C GLY A 139 -21.62 8.78 10.05
N ALA A 140 -22.51 7.83 10.31
CA ALA A 140 -23.58 7.44 9.40
C ALA A 140 -24.98 7.75 9.94
N THR A 141 -25.09 8.56 11.00
CA THR A 141 -26.35 8.93 11.65
C THR A 141 -27.32 9.68 10.73
N ASP A 142 -26.81 10.49 9.79
CA ASP A 142 -27.66 11.18 8.81
C ASP A 142 -28.38 10.21 7.86
N GLY A 143 -27.86 9.00 7.64
CA GLY A 143 -28.54 7.97 6.85
C GLY A 143 -29.68 7.26 7.60
N PHE A 144 -29.83 7.55 8.89
CA PHE A 144 -30.84 6.97 9.78
C PHE A 144 -31.94 7.97 10.18
N ALA A 145 -31.75 9.26 9.97
CA ALA A 145 -32.70 10.33 10.28
C ALA A 145 -33.76 10.46 9.17
#